data_AF-A0A226DXT9-F1
#
_entry.id   AF-A0A226DXT9-F1
#
_cell.length_a   1.000
_cell.length_b   1.000
_cell.length_c   1.000
_cell.angle_alpha   90.00
_cell.angle_beta   90.00
_cell.angle_gamma   90.00
#
_symmetry.space_group_name_H-M   'P 1'
#
loop_
_entity.id
_entity.type
_entity.pdbx_description
1 polymer ?
#
loop_
_entity_poly.entity_id
_entity_poly.type
_entity_poly.pdbx_seq_one_letter_code
_entity_poly.pdbx_strand_id
1 'polypeptide(L)'
;MNPMLSARRAACACAGVPLIFICYLVFSLVRLIVSFSARVTRVKVKKLIPAPCTLLSLLPSINCSVVVTCVLDKHVPLDKVCGKFEKVVEERENERLRYFPKTWMGYSFWADEEDFDVTRHISEIGVDEGKNIVWQAPIVVTLDDPDLDKVEELILAAEFPRGQSPWKVFILRGVANKDVYFLKFHHVLADGFSMMKLLADICDPPIREPIFLRDPAAPSRLPALLSPLITILALISMADWLTFTEVEGKSLPLLWDTGEEEKGGETLSHVVSAQSLPISAFKKVSRRLGVSHLAVFLQAVTTAVGKFWGLRSQTPLEGISSSIILPVPGHPDTLCNHWTEAIVRLPLSIKSEMGRLHALEGDLRKLKRSILPLVYFRTQKILSAFPNRVLQPIFDYSTVSIDVSDFPGPLTELTFCGSRILELHHIFGLMPGTNGAYILQAFGFDSQWPLKNIVGILRTSVLFKDPNRVHKILHEEALQMVTRVKEAAKKNGGKVDLSNDSFEYVTNSSARVLLGVRPPPGTLDDLRQLTALVNRILSFCYLLPHCLIRFFFQSRLNMITNRIVTRISPIVEEFQTNLDLDSSILLRLTV
;
A
#
# COMPACT_ATOMS: atom_id res chain seq x y z
N MET A 1 19.43 -22.07 6.18
CA MET A 1 20.73 -21.58 5.66
C MET A 1 21.78 -22.66 5.87
N ASN A 2 22.65 -22.90 4.88
CA ASN A 2 23.76 -23.83 5.01
C ASN A 2 24.81 -23.27 6.00
N PRO A 3 25.15 -23.98 7.08
CA PRO A 3 26.03 -23.47 8.14
C PRO A 3 27.44 -23.12 7.66
N MET A 4 27.95 -23.73 6.58
CA MET A 4 29.23 -23.36 5.98
C MET A 4 29.18 -22.00 5.25
N LEU A 5 28.05 -21.67 4.63
CA LEU A 5 27.83 -20.38 3.96
C LEU A 5 27.71 -19.25 4.99
N SER A 6 26.98 -19.48 6.10
CA SER A 6 26.92 -18.50 7.19
C SER A 6 28.27 -18.24 7.85
N ALA A 7 29.12 -19.28 8.00
CA ALA A 7 30.45 -19.13 8.57
C ALA A 7 31.41 -18.37 7.64
N ARG A 8 31.36 -18.64 6.32
CA ARG A 8 32.13 -17.88 5.32
C ARG A 8 31.68 -16.41 5.24
N ARG A 9 30.37 -16.16 5.27
CA ARG A 9 29.78 -14.81 5.27
C ARG A 9 30.22 -14.02 6.50
N ALA A 10 30.13 -14.60 7.69
CA ALA A 10 30.59 -13.96 8.92
C ALA A 10 32.09 -13.68 8.91
N ALA A 11 32.92 -14.60 8.40
CA ALA A 11 34.36 -14.40 8.28
C ALA A 11 34.74 -13.28 7.29
N CYS A 12 34.10 -13.25 6.11
CA CYS A 12 34.30 -12.19 5.11
C CYS A 12 33.82 -10.81 5.61
N ALA A 13 32.65 -10.75 6.25
CA ALA A 13 32.13 -9.52 6.83
C ALA A 13 33.07 -8.98 7.91
N CYS A 14 33.55 -9.83 8.83
CA CYS A 14 34.50 -9.44 9.86
C CYS A 14 35.84 -8.94 9.30
N ALA A 15 36.34 -9.54 8.22
CA ALA A 15 37.57 -9.11 7.57
C ALA A 15 37.41 -7.80 6.77
N GLY A 16 36.22 -7.51 6.25
CA GLY A 16 35.92 -6.30 5.48
C GLY A 16 35.66 -5.04 6.32
N VAL A 17 35.28 -5.19 7.59
CA VAL A 17 34.94 -4.06 8.49
C VAL A 17 36.07 -3.03 8.64
N PRO A 18 37.34 -3.40 8.89
CA PRO A 18 38.42 -2.43 8.98
C PRO A 18 38.61 -1.61 7.70
N LEU A 19 38.49 -2.24 6.53
CA LEU A 19 38.61 -1.57 5.25
C LEU A 19 37.46 -0.58 5.02
N ILE A 20 36.21 -1.02 5.26
CA ILE A 20 35.02 -0.16 5.14
C ILE A 20 35.12 1.02 6.11
N PHE A 21 35.64 0.80 7.33
CA PHE A 21 35.85 1.86 8.29
C PHE A 21 36.89 2.89 7.83
N ILE A 22 38.04 2.43 7.33
CA ILE A 22 39.07 3.32 6.77
C ILE A 22 38.51 4.12 5.60
N CYS A 23 37.81 3.47 4.66
CA CYS A 23 37.15 4.14 3.55
C CYS A 23 36.13 5.17 4.04
N TYR A 24 35.30 4.82 5.03
CA TYR A 24 34.34 5.74 5.62
C TYR A 24 35.02 6.98 6.22
N LEU A 25 36.14 6.82 6.93
CA LEU A 25 36.90 7.95 7.49
C LEU A 25 37.50 8.83 6.38
N VAL A 26 38.14 8.22 5.38
CA VAL A 26 38.73 8.94 4.24
C VAL A 26 37.66 9.71 3.48
N PHE A 27 36.56 9.07 3.12
CA PHE A 27 35.50 9.74 2.36
C PHE A 27 34.71 10.74 3.20
N SER A 28 34.58 10.54 4.52
CA SER A 28 34.05 11.57 5.41
C SER A 28 34.92 12.84 5.39
N LEU A 29 36.25 12.68 5.38
CA LEU A 29 37.18 13.80 5.25
C LEU A 29 37.08 14.47 3.88
N VAL A 30 37.03 13.69 2.79
CA VAL A 30 36.82 14.22 1.43
C VAL A 30 35.49 14.98 1.34
N ARG A 31 34.41 14.41 1.87
CA ARG A 31 33.07 15.04 1.91
C ARG A 31 33.10 16.36 2.67
N LEU A 32 33.87 16.44 3.77
CA LEU A 32 34.08 17.68 4.51
C LEU A 32 34.84 18.72 3.68
N ILE A 33 35.94 18.31 3.03
CA ILE A 33 36.74 19.18 2.14
C ILE A 33 35.87 19.70 1.00
N VAL A 34 35.11 18.83 0.34
CA VAL A 34 34.19 19.21 -0.75
C VAL A 34 33.13 20.19 -0.24
N SER A 35 32.49 19.91 0.90
CA SER A 35 31.51 20.83 1.50
C SER A 35 32.11 22.21 1.81
N PHE A 36 33.35 22.26 2.30
CA PHE A 36 34.06 23.51 2.55
C PHE A 36 34.42 24.23 1.24
N SER A 37 34.98 23.51 0.27
CA SER A 37 35.35 24.05 -1.04
C SER A 37 34.15 24.63 -1.78
N ALA A 38 32.96 24.01 -1.69
CA ALA A 38 31.73 24.53 -2.28
C ALA A 38 31.38 25.93 -1.75
N ARG A 39 31.60 26.16 -0.44
CA ARG A 39 31.36 27.47 0.19
C ARG A 39 32.38 28.52 -0.23
N VAL A 40 33.66 28.14 -0.30
CA VAL A 40 34.76 29.05 -0.66
C VAL A 40 34.69 29.46 -2.13
N THR A 41 34.39 28.51 -3.02
CA THR A 41 34.34 28.75 -4.49
C THR A 41 33.04 29.39 -4.96
N ARG A 42 32.09 29.69 -4.05
CA ARG A 42 30.78 30.28 -4.33
C ARG A 42 30.02 29.59 -5.46
N VAL A 43 30.15 28.26 -5.55
CA VAL A 43 29.33 27.47 -6.47
C VAL A 43 27.86 27.70 -6.09
N LYS A 44 26.97 27.83 -7.09
CA LYS A 44 25.51 27.93 -6.91
C LYS A 44 24.93 26.61 -6.36
N VAL A 45 25.25 26.30 -5.11
CA VAL A 45 24.78 25.16 -4.30
C VAL A 45 24.62 25.61 -2.85
N LYS A 46 23.63 25.06 -2.15
CA LYS A 46 23.27 25.42 -0.76
C LYS A 46 23.97 24.51 0.24
N LYS A 47 23.38 23.33 0.43
CA LYS A 47 23.77 22.36 1.46
C LYS A 47 23.93 21.01 0.80
N LEU A 48 24.87 20.25 1.32
CA LEU A 48 25.06 18.87 0.92
C LEU A 48 23.79 18.07 1.23
N ILE A 49 23.38 17.20 0.31
CA ILE A 49 22.18 16.40 0.49
C ILE A 49 22.39 15.41 1.65
N PRO A 50 21.43 15.29 2.59
CA PRO A 50 21.50 14.34 3.68
C PRO A 50 21.51 12.89 3.21
N ALA A 51 21.92 12.00 4.10
CA ALA A 51 22.26 10.64 3.73
C ALA A 51 21.17 9.81 3.03
N PRO A 52 19.94 9.74 3.57
CA PRO A 52 18.89 8.96 2.91
C PRO A 52 18.50 9.56 1.55
N CYS A 53 18.62 10.89 1.41
CA CYS A 53 18.33 11.60 0.17
C CYS A 53 19.44 11.43 -0.88
N THR A 54 20.72 11.29 -0.48
CA THR A 54 21.83 11.12 -1.44
C THR A 54 21.61 9.88 -2.28
N LEU A 55 21.27 8.77 -1.63
CA LEU A 55 20.92 7.51 -2.27
C LEU A 55 19.79 7.69 -3.29
N LEU A 56 18.67 8.28 -2.87
CA LEU A 56 17.52 8.53 -3.74
C LEU A 56 17.83 9.49 -4.90
N SER A 57 18.76 10.44 -4.72
CA SER A 57 19.14 11.40 -5.77
C SER A 57 19.89 10.78 -6.95
N LEU A 58 20.35 9.54 -6.82
CA LEU A 58 21.09 8.83 -7.88
C LEU A 58 20.18 8.01 -8.80
N LEU A 59 18.93 7.83 -8.41
CA LEU A 59 17.99 6.97 -9.10
C LEU A 59 17.16 7.75 -10.13
N PRO A 60 16.72 7.11 -11.23
CA PRO A 60 15.81 7.73 -12.18
C PRO A 60 14.49 8.17 -11.53
N SER A 61 13.84 9.15 -12.17
CA SER A 61 12.57 9.73 -11.69
C SER A 61 11.51 8.67 -11.44
N ILE A 62 11.32 7.75 -12.39
CA ILE A 62 10.30 6.69 -12.30
C ILE A 62 10.49 5.81 -11.08
N ASN A 63 11.74 5.44 -10.74
CA ASN A 63 12.03 4.56 -9.63
C ASN A 63 11.79 5.25 -8.28
N CYS A 64 12.07 6.55 -8.17
CA CYS A 64 11.97 7.28 -6.90
C CYS A 64 10.86 8.33 -6.85
N SER A 65 9.82 8.19 -7.68
CA SER A 65 8.65 9.06 -7.64
C SER A 65 7.56 8.50 -6.73
N VAL A 66 6.90 9.41 -6.03
CA VAL A 66 5.63 9.18 -5.34
C VAL A 66 4.58 9.98 -6.09
N VAL A 67 3.44 9.39 -6.43
CA VAL A 67 2.26 10.14 -6.87
C VAL A 67 1.20 10.00 -5.79
N VAL A 68 0.69 11.13 -5.31
CA VAL A 68 -0.45 11.19 -4.41
C VAL A 68 -1.66 11.61 -5.20
N THR A 69 -2.68 10.76 -5.22
CA THR A 69 -3.94 11.03 -5.92
C THR A 69 -4.98 11.50 -4.91
N CYS A 70 -5.55 12.67 -5.17
CA CYS A 70 -6.61 13.27 -4.39
C CYS A 70 -7.85 13.48 -5.26
N VAL A 71 -8.99 12.93 -4.87
CA VAL A 71 -10.26 13.15 -5.56
C VAL A 71 -11.09 14.19 -4.80
N LEU A 72 -11.46 15.27 -5.47
CA LEU A 72 -12.19 16.40 -4.89
C LEU A 72 -13.66 16.41 -5.31
N ASP A 73 -14.53 16.79 -4.38
CA ASP A 73 -15.98 16.86 -4.60
C ASP A 73 -16.43 18.06 -5.44
N LYS A 74 -15.58 19.08 -5.60
CA LYS A 74 -15.89 20.34 -6.28
C LYS A 74 -14.71 20.83 -7.08
N HIS A 75 -15.02 21.58 -8.12
CA HIS A 75 -14.03 22.30 -8.89
C HIS A 75 -13.35 23.39 -8.07
N VAL A 76 -12.02 23.40 -8.10
CA VAL A 76 -11.20 24.46 -7.50
C VAL A 76 -10.48 25.23 -8.62
N PRO A 77 -10.77 26.53 -8.78
CA PRO A 77 -10.10 27.40 -9.75
C PRO A 77 -8.57 27.35 -9.65
N LEU A 78 -7.89 27.31 -10.79
CA LEU A 78 -6.43 27.14 -10.87
C LEU A 78 -5.66 28.23 -10.10
N ASP A 79 -6.12 29.48 -10.13
CA ASP A 79 -5.54 30.60 -9.38
C ASP A 79 -5.55 30.35 -7.86
N LYS A 80 -6.61 29.72 -7.34
CA LYS A 80 -6.67 29.32 -5.93
C LYS A 80 -5.71 28.18 -5.60
N VAL A 81 -5.56 27.22 -6.53
CA VAL A 81 -4.59 26.12 -6.37
C VAL A 81 -3.18 26.72 -6.32
N CYS A 82 -2.80 27.54 -7.30
CA CYS A 82 -1.50 28.21 -7.35
C CYS A 82 -1.27 29.06 -6.09
N GLY A 83 -2.22 29.91 -5.70
CA GLY A 83 -2.08 30.76 -4.51
C GLY A 83 -1.98 29.98 -3.20
N LYS A 84 -2.51 28.75 -3.12
CA LYS A 84 -2.32 27.87 -1.96
C LYS A 84 -0.91 27.30 -1.94
N PHE A 85 -0.41 26.80 -3.08
CA PHE A 85 0.95 26.27 -3.17
C PHE A 85 2.02 27.35 -3.02
N GLU A 86 1.80 28.58 -3.51
CA GLU A 86 2.69 29.72 -3.27
C GLU A 86 2.93 29.95 -1.78
N LYS A 87 1.84 30.00 -0.99
CA LYS A 87 1.95 30.15 0.47
C LYS A 87 2.71 28.99 1.12
N VAL A 88 2.40 27.75 0.72
CA VAL A 88 3.04 26.55 1.28
C VAL A 88 4.53 26.53 0.95
N VAL A 89 4.94 26.91 -0.26
CA VAL A 89 6.35 26.93 -0.68
C VAL A 89 7.15 28.06 0.01
N GLU A 90 6.48 29.15 0.38
CA GLU A 90 7.09 30.26 1.13
C GLU A 90 7.36 29.89 2.59
N GLU A 91 6.65 28.92 3.15
CA GLU A 91 6.89 28.43 4.51
C GLU A 91 8.29 27.84 4.66
N ARG A 92 8.94 28.16 5.77
CA ARG A 92 10.35 27.79 6.01
C ARG A 92 10.52 26.27 6.08
N GLU A 93 9.52 25.58 6.62
CA GLU A 93 9.43 24.14 6.75
C GLU A 93 9.45 23.44 5.37
N ASN A 94 8.95 24.15 4.35
CA ASN A 94 8.76 23.66 2.99
C ASN A 94 9.80 24.21 2.00
N GLU A 95 10.91 24.79 2.48
CA GLU A 95 11.94 25.42 1.64
C GLU A 95 12.50 24.52 0.54
N ARG A 96 12.46 23.19 0.73
CA ARG A 96 12.97 22.20 -0.24
C ARG A 96 12.17 22.13 -1.52
N LEU A 97 10.92 22.61 -1.54
CA LEU A 97 10.10 22.69 -2.75
C LEU A 97 10.66 23.69 -3.78
N ARG A 98 11.70 24.45 -3.44
CA ARG A 98 12.45 25.32 -4.35
C ARG A 98 13.83 24.77 -4.71
N TYR A 99 14.16 23.57 -4.23
CA TYR A 99 15.49 22.99 -4.40
C TYR A 99 15.46 21.79 -5.33
N PHE A 100 16.56 21.58 -6.05
CA PHE A 100 16.80 20.37 -6.83
C PHE A 100 18.19 19.79 -6.53
N PRO A 101 18.37 18.46 -6.71
CA PRO A 101 19.66 17.82 -6.51
C PRO A 101 20.64 18.17 -7.65
N LYS A 102 21.82 18.65 -7.28
CA LYS A 102 22.93 18.99 -8.19
C LYS A 102 24.21 18.30 -7.76
N THR A 103 24.80 17.51 -8.64
CA THR A 103 26.07 16.84 -8.35
C THR A 103 27.26 17.79 -8.54
N TRP A 104 28.19 17.80 -7.59
CA TRP A 104 29.43 18.56 -7.65
C TRP A 104 30.56 17.82 -6.93
N MET A 105 31.73 17.70 -7.57
CA MET A 105 32.90 16.94 -7.06
C MET A 105 32.56 15.52 -6.56
N GLY A 106 31.62 14.85 -7.23
CA GLY A 106 31.22 13.48 -6.90
C GLY A 106 30.23 13.36 -5.74
N TYR A 107 29.65 14.45 -5.26
CA TYR A 107 28.62 14.46 -4.21
C TYR A 107 27.39 15.26 -4.61
N SER A 108 26.21 14.90 -4.09
CA SER A 108 24.96 15.62 -4.35
C SER A 108 24.75 16.78 -3.35
N PHE A 109 24.45 17.96 -3.89
CA PHE A 109 24.08 19.17 -3.16
C PHE A 109 22.67 19.63 -3.53
N TRP A 110 21.99 20.32 -2.63
CA TRP A 110 20.82 21.12 -2.96
C TRP A 110 21.25 22.38 -3.72
N ALA A 111 20.53 22.74 -4.77
CA ALA A 111 20.64 24.01 -5.48
C ALA A 111 19.25 24.65 -5.61
N ASP A 112 19.16 25.98 -5.59
CA ASP A 112 17.89 26.67 -5.87
C ASP A 112 17.51 26.49 -7.33
N GLU A 113 16.22 26.30 -7.59
CA GLU A 113 15.64 26.53 -8.91
C GLU A 113 15.76 28.01 -9.29
N GLU A 114 16.28 28.28 -10.49
CA GLU A 114 16.40 29.64 -11.00
C GLU A 114 15.01 30.18 -11.41
N ASP A 115 14.71 31.41 -10.98
CA ASP A 115 13.46 32.14 -11.23
C ASP A 115 12.20 31.37 -10.81
N PHE A 116 12.27 30.58 -9.73
CA PHE A 116 11.19 29.69 -9.25
C PHE A 116 9.79 30.30 -9.38
N ASP A 117 8.88 29.58 -10.03
CA ASP A 117 7.50 29.99 -10.29
C ASP A 117 6.58 28.78 -10.12
N VAL A 118 5.64 28.86 -9.18
CA VAL A 118 4.70 27.78 -8.84
C VAL A 118 3.85 27.37 -10.04
N THR A 119 3.52 28.30 -10.94
CA THR A 119 2.70 28.00 -12.13
C THR A 119 3.39 27.01 -13.07
N ARG A 120 4.73 26.96 -13.07
CA ARG A 120 5.49 25.96 -13.84
C ARG A 120 5.33 24.55 -13.28
N HIS A 121 4.93 24.40 -12.01
CA HIS A 121 4.76 23.11 -11.34
C HIS A 121 3.33 22.58 -11.37
N ILE A 122 2.35 23.39 -11.74
CA ILE A 122 0.93 23.04 -11.70
C ILE A 122 0.37 23.09 -13.12
N SER A 123 -0.15 21.98 -13.61
CA SER A 123 -0.69 21.87 -14.97
C SER A 123 -2.01 21.11 -14.99
N GLU A 124 -2.95 21.61 -15.78
CA GLU A 124 -4.16 20.85 -16.10
C GLU A 124 -3.86 19.86 -17.23
N ILE A 125 -4.35 18.64 -17.08
CA ILE A 125 -4.26 17.61 -18.11
C ILE A 125 -5.29 17.94 -19.19
N GLY A 126 -4.82 18.11 -20.43
CA GLY A 126 -5.68 18.46 -21.57
C GLY A 126 -6.64 17.33 -21.91
N VAL A 127 -7.83 17.70 -22.39
CA VAL A 127 -8.84 16.77 -22.92
C VAL A 127 -9.24 17.26 -24.31
N ASP A 128 -9.30 16.36 -25.30
CA ASP A 128 -9.76 16.67 -26.65
C ASP A 128 -11.29 16.74 -26.78
N GLU A 129 -11.78 17.11 -27.97
CA GLU A 129 -13.22 17.20 -28.30
C GLU A 129 -13.97 15.87 -28.16
N GLY A 130 -13.25 14.74 -28.23
CA GLY A 130 -13.77 13.38 -28.02
C GLY A 130 -13.79 12.95 -26.55
N LYS A 131 -13.51 13.86 -25.61
CA LYS A 131 -13.31 13.58 -24.18
C LYS A 131 -12.12 12.66 -23.88
N ASN A 132 -11.12 12.62 -24.74
CA ASN A 132 -9.91 11.84 -24.53
C ASN A 132 -8.85 12.67 -23.81
N ILE A 133 -8.20 12.09 -22.82
CA ILE A 133 -7.03 12.68 -22.15
C ILE A 133 -5.89 12.81 -23.17
N VAL A 134 -5.37 14.02 -23.35
CA VAL A 134 -4.23 14.34 -24.22
C VAL A 134 -3.00 14.53 -23.35
N TRP A 135 -2.12 13.54 -23.35
CA TRP A 135 -0.81 13.57 -22.69
C TRP A 135 0.31 13.37 -23.72
N GLN A 136 1.55 13.74 -23.39
CA GLN A 136 2.74 13.67 -24.29
C GLN A 136 3.19 12.23 -24.65
N ALA A 137 2.29 11.32 -25.04
CA ALA A 137 2.50 9.97 -25.60
C ALA A 137 1.11 9.32 -25.86
N PRO A 138 0.94 8.28 -26.72
CA PRO A 138 -0.31 7.99 -27.43
C PRO A 138 -1.28 7.15 -26.59
N ILE A 139 -1.78 7.66 -25.47
CA ILE A 139 -2.81 6.99 -24.69
C ILE A 139 -4.02 7.90 -24.54
N VAL A 140 -5.11 7.47 -25.17
CA VAL A 140 -6.43 8.09 -25.15
C VAL A 140 -7.24 7.41 -24.06
N VAL A 141 -7.50 8.13 -22.96
CA VAL A 141 -8.38 7.68 -21.87
C VAL A 141 -9.65 8.51 -21.91
N THR A 142 -10.83 7.90 -21.88
CA THR A 142 -12.12 8.61 -21.95
C THR A 142 -12.52 9.18 -20.58
N LEU A 143 -12.95 10.45 -20.51
CA LEU A 143 -13.41 11.10 -19.26
C LEU A 143 -14.61 10.41 -18.58
N ASP A 144 -15.43 9.69 -19.33
CA ASP A 144 -16.65 9.08 -18.79
C ASP A 144 -16.37 7.83 -17.93
N ASP A 145 -15.20 7.19 -18.15
CA ASP A 145 -14.66 6.09 -17.33
C ASP A 145 -13.13 6.05 -17.48
N PRO A 146 -12.40 6.99 -16.86
CA PRO A 146 -10.96 7.05 -17.06
C PRO A 146 -10.31 5.92 -16.27
N ASP A 147 -9.47 5.15 -16.96
CA ASP A 147 -8.53 4.24 -16.32
C ASP A 147 -7.49 5.09 -15.53
N LEU A 148 -7.86 5.49 -14.32
CA LEU A 148 -7.05 6.35 -13.46
C LEU A 148 -5.73 5.67 -13.09
N ASP A 149 -5.71 4.35 -12.96
CA ASP A 149 -4.48 3.58 -12.73
C ASP A 149 -3.51 3.81 -13.91
N LYS A 150 -4.01 3.80 -15.16
CA LYS A 150 -3.19 4.12 -16.35
C LYS A 150 -2.67 5.55 -16.37
N VAL A 151 -3.48 6.52 -15.95
CA VAL A 151 -3.06 7.92 -15.85
C VAL A 151 -1.95 8.07 -14.80
N GLU A 152 -2.11 7.42 -13.65
CA GLU A 152 -1.13 7.40 -12.57
C GLU A 152 0.20 6.78 -13.00
N GLU A 153 0.17 5.66 -13.74
CA GLU A 153 1.35 5.03 -14.35
C GLU A 153 2.12 6.01 -15.26
N LEU A 154 1.42 6.71 -16.15
CA LEU A 154 2.03 7.71 -17.04
C LEU A 154 2.64 8.88 -16.28
N ILE A 155 1.92 9.37 -15.27
CA ILE A 155 2.41 10.45 -14.42
C ILE A 155 3.64 9.97 -13.65
N LEU A 156 3.65 8.76 -13.11
CA LEU A 156 4.79 8.17 -12.40
C LEU A 156 6.03 8.09 -13.31
N ALA A 157 5.85 7.64 -14.56
CA ALA A 157 6.92 7.49 -15.55
C ALA A 157 7.52 8.82 -16.03
N ALA A 158 6.77 9.93 -15.98
CA ALA A 158 7.25 11.21 -16.48
C ALA A 158 8.56 11.69 -15.82
N GLU A 159 9.50 12.25 -16.58
CA GLU A 159 10.72 12.82 -15.98
C GLU A 159 10.48 14.22 -15.40
N PHE A 160 11.23 14.58 -14.36
CA PHE A 160 11.28 15.95 -13.90
C PHE A 160 12.22 16.78 -14.78
N PRO A 161 11.84 18.02 -15.18
CA PRO A 161 12.71 18.88 -15.95
C PRO A 161 14.03 19.18 -15.22
N ARG A 162 15.14 19.20 -15.97
CA ARG A 162 16.46 19.51 -15.42
C ARG A 162 16.48 20.92 -14.85
N GLY A 163 17.04 21.06 -13.64
CA GLY A 163 17.19 22.36 -12.97
C GLY A 163 15.93 22.89 -12.28
N GLN A 164 14.83 22.12 -12.28
CA GLN A 164 13.62 22.44 -11.52
C GLN A 164 13.52 21.58 -10.26
N SER A 165 12.86 22.10 -9.23
CA SER A 165 12.52 21.31 -8.05
C SER A 165 11.62 20.14 -8.45
N PRO A 166 11.94 18.90 -8.04
CA PRO A 166 11.33 17.71 -8.62
C PRO A 166 9.98 17.39 -7.95
N TRP A 167 9.01 18.27 -8.16
CA TRP A 167 7.60 18.08 -7.83
C TRP A 167 6.69 18.71 -8.91
N LYS A 168 5.52 18.12 -9.12
CA LYS A 168 4.48 18.60 -10.05
C LYS A 168 3.09 18.29 -9.51
N VAL A 169 2.11 19.10 -9.88
CA VAL A 169 0.69 18.84 -9.67
C VAL A 169 0.02 18.76 -11.03
N PHE A 170 -0.61 17.62 -11.30
CA PHE A 170 -1.43 17.43 -12.48
C PHE A 170 -2.90 17.43 -12.07
N ILE A 171 -3.74 18.11 -12.83
CA ILE A 171 -5.16 18.25 -12.50
C ILE A 171 -5.99 17.71 -13.67
N LEU A 172 -6.78 16.69 -13.41
CA LEU A 172 -7.75 16.14 -14.35
C LEU A 172 -9.14 16.57 -13.93
N ARG A 173 -9.82 17.33 -14.80
CA ARG A 173 -11.12 17.93 -14.50
C ARG A 173 -12.28 17.07 -14.96
N GLY A 174 -13.38 17.09 -14.22
CA GLY A 174 -14.68 16.60 -14.68
C GLY A 174 -14.85 15.07 -14.75
N VAL A 175 -13.96 14.28 -14.13
CA VAL A 175 -14.10 12.83 -14.02
C VAL A 175 -15.30 12.49 -13.14
N ALA A 176 -16.37 11.96 -13.74
CA ALA A 176 -17.62 11.67 -13.04
C ALA A 176 -18.13 12.85 -12.17
N ASN A 177 -18.02 14.09 -12.68
CA ASN A 177 -18.31 15.36 -11.98
C ASN A 177 -17.42 15.69 -10.77
N LYS A 178 -16.21 15.12 -10.72
CA LYS A 178 -15.18 15.37 -9.71
C LYS A 178 -13.89 15.82 -10.39
N ASP A 179 -13.02 16.44 -9.61
CA ASP A 179 -11.67 16.77 -10.07
C ASP A 179 -10.66 15.85 -9.38
N VAL A 180 -9.70 15.35 -10.15
CA VAL A 180 -8.64 14.45 -9.67
C VAL A 180 -7.32 15.19 -9.74
N TYR A 181 -6.62 15.23 -8.62
CA TYR A 181 -5.33 15.89 -8.48
C TYR A 181 -4.26 14.83 -8.26
N PHE A 182 -3.19 14.88 -9.05
CA PHE A 182 -2.03 14.01 -8.93
C PHE A 182 -0.84 14.86 -8.49
N LEU A 183 -0.45 14.74 -7.23
CA LEU A 183 0.72 15.42 -6.69
C LEU A 183 1.91 14.47 -6.81
N LYS A 184 2.75 14.72 -7.79
CA LYS A 184 3.96 13.94 -8.07
C LYS A 184 5.17 14.57 -7.37
N PHE A 185 5.94 13.77 -6.64
CA PHE A 185 7.17 14.20 -5.99
C PHE A 185 8.28 13.19 -6.19
N HIS A 186 9.51 13.67 -6.37
CA HIS A 186 10.68 12.82 -6.19
C HIS A 186 10.95 12.64 -4.69
N HIS A 187 11.07 11.39 -4.25
CA HIS A 187 11.32 10.98 -2.86
C HIS A 187 12.63 11.56 -2.26
N VAL A 188 13.51 12.16 -3.08
CA VAL A 188 14.66 12.94 -2.59
C VAL A 188 14.24 14.12 -1.71
N LEU A 189 13.07 14.71 -1.98
CA LEU A 189 12.54 15.88 -1.25
C LEU A 189 12.04 15.49 0.14
N ALA A 190 11.23 14.43 0.19
CA ALA A 190 10.40 14.07 1.33
C ALA A 190 10.20 12.55 1.39
N ASP A 191 10.15 12.00 2.60
CA ASP A 191 9.61 10.68 2.89
C ASP A 191 8.09 10.71 3.09
N GLY A 192 7.48 9.55 3.36
CA GLY A 192 6.04 9.44 3.60
C GLY A 192 5.53 10.33 4.75
N PHE A 193 6.31 10.54 5.82
CA PHE A 193 5.92 11.42 6.92
C PHE A 193 5.94 12.89 6.51
N SER A 194 7.01 13.33 5.84
CA SER A 194 7.13 14.67 5.29
C SER A 194 6.06 14.95 4.24
N MET A 195 5.72 13.97 3.42
CA MET A 195 4.64 14.07 2.43
C MET A 195 3.30 14.31 3.09
N MET A 196 3.00 13.55 4.15
CA MET A 196 1.75 13.73 4.87
C MET A 196 1.69 15.06 5.64
N LYS A 197 2.83 15.60 6.10
CA LYS A 197 2.90 16.97 6.63
C LYS A 197 2.59 18.00 5.54
N LEU A 198 3.19 17.86 4.36
CA LEU A 198 2.89 18.73 3.22
C LEU A 198 1.41 18.66 2.83
N LEU A 199 0.82 17.45 2.83
CA LEU A 199 -0.61 17.26 2.60
C LEU A 199 -1.45 17.97 3.69
N ALA A 200 -1.00 17.97 4.94
CA ALA A 200 -1.67 18.68 6.03
C ALA A 200 -1.59 20.20 5.87
N ASP A 201 -0.46 20.73 5.41
CA ASP A 201 -0.23 22.16 5.18
C ASP A 201 -1.08 22.70 4.02
N ILE A 202 -1.25 21.89 2.96
CA ILE A 202 -2.10 22.26 1.83
C ILE A 202 -3.60 22.16 2.15
N CYS A 203 -4.00 21.55 3.27
CA CYS A 203 -5.42 21.45 3.63
C CYS A 203 -5.97 22.71 4.31
N ASP A 204 -7.30 22.79 4.40
CA ASP A 204 -8.05 23.86 5.05
C ASP A 204 -8.99 23.29 6.15
N PRO A 205 -8.90 23.78 7.40
CA PRO A 205 -7.75 24.50 7.94
C PRO A 205 -6.49 23.61 7.91
N PRO A 206 -5.28 24.21 7.92
CA PRO A 206 -4.04 23.43 8.04
C PRO A 206 -4.10 22.56 9.30
N ILE A 207 -3.81 21.27 9.16
CA ILE A 207 -3.88 20.33 10.27
C ILE A 207 -2.54 20.36 11.02
N ARG A 208 -2.52 21.01 12.19
CA ARG A 208 -1.30 21.19 13.00
C ARG A 208 -1.14 20.21 14.15
N GLU A 209 -2.17 19.43 14.47
CA GLU A 209 -2.06 18.34 15.45
C GLU A 209 -1.22 17.19 14.88
N PRO A 210 -0.54 16.38 15.70
CA PRO A 210 0.18 15.23 15.18
C PRO A 210 -0.84 14.22 14.63
N ILE A 211 -1.10 14.32 13.33
CA ILE A 211 -1.79 13.31 12.53
C ILE A 211 -1.17 11.91 12.76
N PHE A 212 0.12 11.89 13.12
CA PHE A 212 0.98 10.73 13.17
C PHE A 212 1.19 10.21 14.60
N LEU A 213 0.13 9.76 15.27
CA LEU A 213 0.30 8.96 16.49
C LEU A 213 0.66 7.52 16.13
N ARG A 214 1.96 7.26 15.97
CA ARG A 214 2.52 5.95 16.35
C ARG A 214 3.70 6.18 17.28
N ASP A 215 3.70 5.43 18.37
CA ASP A 215 4.90 5.30 19.19
C ASP A 215 6.06 4.88 18.29
N PRO A 216 7.21 5.57 18.37
CA PRO A 216 8.38 5.18 17.61
C PRO A 216 8.71 3.71 17.85
N ALA A 217 8.88 2.97 16.77
CA ALA A 217 9.20 1.54 16.83
C ALA A 217 10.63 1.27 17.31
N ALA A 218 11.52 2.27 17.23
CA ALA A 218 12.92 2.19 17.63
C ALA A 218 13.15 2.86 19.00
N PRO A 219 14.14 2.43 19.79
CA PRO A 219 14.49 3.07 21.06
C PRO A 219 14.69 4.57 20.82
N SER A 220 13.86 5.38 21.48
CA SER A 220 13.73 6.80 21.12
C SER A 220 15.01 7.59 21.35
N ARG A 221 15.86 7.15 22.29
CA ARG A 221 17.20 7.66 22.55
C ARG A 221 18.04 6.56 23.20
N LEU A 222 19.09 6.08 22.53
CA LEU A 222 20.16 5.39 23.24
C LEU A 222 21.09 6.45 23.85
N PRO A 223 21.69 6.21 25.03
CA PRO A 223 22.70 7.10 25.59
C PRO A 223 23.78 7.42 24.56
N ALA A 224 24.22 8.68 24.47
CA ALA A 224 25.27 9.09 23.53
C ALA A 224 26.54 8.22 23.63
N LEU A 225 26.79 7.65 24.81
CA LEU A 225 27.86 6.70 25.12
C LEU A 225 27.85 5.43 24.23
N LEU A 226 26.68 5.00 23.73
CA LEU A 226 26.54 3.80 22.88
C LEU A 226 26.68 4.11 21.37
N SER A 227 26.81 5.38 20.98
CA SER A 227 26.95 5.79 19.58
C SER A 227 28.15 5.15 18.84
N PRO A 228 29.34 5.00 19.47
CA PRO A 228 30.46 4.31 18.84
C PRO A 228 30.14 2.84 18.55
N LEU A 229 29.49 2.15 19.49
CA LEU A 229 29.08 0.76 19.32
C LEU A 229 28.08 0.61 18.17
N ILE A 230 27.07 1.48 18.09
CA ILE A 230 26.10 1.48 16.97
C ILE A 230 26.81 1.73 15.63
N THR A 231 27.82 2.60 15.61
CA THR A 231 28.60 2.87 14.40
C THR A 231 29.40 1.64 13.97
N ILE A 232 30.03 0.92 14.90
CA ILE A 232 30.72 -0.34 14.61
C ILE A 232 29.73 -1.39 14.09
N LEU A 233 28.59 -1.56 14.73
CA LEU A 233 27.53 -2.49 14.29
C LEU A 233 26.99 -2.12 12.90
N ALA A 234 26.88 -0.83 12.58
CA ALA A 234 26.46 -0.37 11.25
C ALA A 234 27.51 -0.68 10.17
N LEU A 235 28.80 -0.58 10.49
CA LEU A 235 29.87 -0.99 9.59
C LEU A 235 29.87 -2.50 9.35
N ILE A 236 29.64 -3.29 10.42
CA ILE A 236 29.45 -4.75 10.31
C ILE A 236 28.24 -5.07 9.45
N SER A 237 27.10 -4.41 9.70
CA SER A 237 25.89 -4.57 8.90
C SER A 237 26.11 -4.22 7.43
N MET A 238 26.89 -3.18 7.13
CA MET A 238 27.24 -2.81 5.76
C MET A 238 28.13 -3.86 5.10
N ALA A 239 29.14 -4.39 5.81
CA ALA A 239 30.00 -5.46 5.33
C ALA A 239 29.21 -6.75 5.04
N ASP A 240 28.30 -7.10 5.95
CA ASP A 240 27.41 -8.25 5.80
C ASP A 240 26.46 -8.08 4.61
N TRP A 241 25.92 -6.87 4.41
CA TRP A 241 25.06 -6.57 3.27
C TRP A 241 25.80 -6.69 1.93
N LEU A 242 27.00 -6.11 1.81
CA LEU A 242 27.83 -6.21 0.60
C LEU A 242 28.20 -7.67 0.28
N THR A 243 28.61 -8.44 1.29
CA THR A 243 28.96 -9.86 1.10
C THR A 243 27.73 -10.71 0.74
N PHE A 244 26.56 -10.41 1.31
CA PHE A 244 25.30 -11.05 0.92
C PHE A 244 24.93 -10.77 -0.54
N THR A 245 25.03 -9.51 -0.99
CA THR A 245 24.72 -9.15 -2.37
C THR A 245 25.60 -9.88 -3.38
N GLU A 246 26.88 -10.04 -3.06
CA GLU A 246 27.86 -10.68 -3.94
C GLU A 246 27.67 -12.21 -4.01
N VAL A 247 27.40 -12.86 -2.87
CA VAL A 247 27.41 -14.32 -2.76
C VAL A 247 26.01 -14.96 -2.89
N GLU A 248 24.99 -14.37 -2.26
CA GLU A 248 23.66 -14.99 -2.13
C GLU A 248 22.61 -14.26 -2.99
N GLY A 249 22.68 -12.94 -3.13
CA GLY A 249 21.70 -12.13 -3.87
C GLY A 249 21.54 -12.54 -5.34
N LYS A 250 22.64 -12.92 -6.01
CA LYS A 250 22.63 -13.41 -7.40
C LYS A 250 22.03 -14.81 -7.58
N SER A 251 21.84 -15.54 -6.47
CA SER A 251 21.43 -16.95 -6.47
C SER A 251 20.01 -17.16 -5.95
N LEU A 252 19.37 -16.11 -5.42
CA LEU A 252 17.98 -16.20 -4.97
C LEU A 252 17.09 -16.42 -6.20
N PRO A 253 16.12 -17.35 -6.14
CA PRO A 253 15.11 -17.43 -7.18
C PRO A 253 14.43 -16.07 -7.24
N LEU A 254 14.57 -15.40 -8.39
CA LEU A 254 13.88 -14.16 -8.69
C LEU A 254 12.38 -14.47 -8.63
N LEU A 255 11.74 -14.07 -7.52
CA LEU A 255 10.29 -14.19 -7.37
C LEU A 255 9.56 -13.44 -8.49
N TRP A 256 10.21 -12.37 -8.94
CA TRP A 256 9.77 -11.43 -9.95
C TRP A 256 10.70 -11.56 -11.16
N ASP A 257 10.12 -11.87 -12.32
CA ASP A 257 10.84 -11.89 -13.59
C ASP A 257 10.59 -10.54 -14.24
N THR A 258 11.09 -9.51 -13.57
CA THR A 258 10.92 -8.11 -13.97
C THR A 258 12.30 -7.53 -14.16
N GLY A 259 12.69 -7.28 -15.41
CA GLY A 259 13.95 -6.65 -15.75
C GLY A 259 14.00 -5.18 -15.33
N GLU A 260 15.19 -4.58 -15.24
CA GLU A 260 15.33 -3.14 -14.98
C GLU A 260 14.60 -2.28 -16.03
N GLU A 261 14.63 -2.72 -17.30
CA GLU A 261 13.90 -2.04 -18.37
C GLU A 261 12.38 -2.09 -18.17
N GLU A 262 11.82 -3.10 -17.50
CA GLU A 262 10.39 -3.17 -17.18
C GLU A 262 10.04 -2.37 -15.90
N LYS A 263 11.02 -2.10 -15.05
CA LYS A 263 10.85 -1.24 -13.86
C LYS A 263 11.04 0.24 -14.18
N GLY A 264 11.80 0.55 -15.23
CA GLY A 264 12.18 1.89 -15.61
C GLY A 264 11.75 2.35 -17.01
N GLY A 265 11.18 1.48 -17.84
CA GLY A 265 10.92 1.73 -19.26
C GLY A 265 9.44 1.88 -19.65
N GLU A 266 9.21 1.94 -20.97
CA GLU A 266 7.89 2.16 -21.60
C GLU A 266 6.85 1.07 -21.30
N THR A 267 7.30 -0.11 -20.86
CA THR A 267 6.47 -1.17 -20.26
C THR A 267 6.23 -0.84 -18.79
N LEU A 268 5.26 0.04 -18.56
CA LEU A 268 4.87 0.59 -17.26
C LEU A 268 4.81 -0.49 -16.16
N SER A 269 5.45 -0.20 -15.02
CA SER A 269 5.24 -0.92 -13.78
C SER A 269 3.74 -0.93 -13.49
N HIS A 270 3.11 -2.11 -13.44
CA HIS A 270 1.68 -2.21 -13.19
C HIS A 270 1.34 -1.63 -11.82
N VAL A 271 0.69 -0.47 -11.83
CA VAL A 271 0.14 0.13 -10.62
C VAL A 271 -1.24 -0.46 -10.43
N VAL A 272 -1.48 -1.05 -9.26
CA VAL A 272 -2.80 -1.55 -8.89
C VAL A 272 -3.23 -0.84 -7.62
N SER A 273 -4.21 0.06 -7.76
CA SER A 273 -4.86 0.67 -6.60
C SER A 273 -5.90 -0.31 -6.03
N ALA A 274 -5.76 -0.66 -4.76
CA ALA A 274 -6.72 -1.52 -4.06
C ALA A 274 -7.82 -0.67 -3.42
N GLN A 275 -9.07 -1.15 -3.46
CA GLN A 275 -10.20 -0.49 -2.80
C GLN A 275 -9.94 -0.26 -1.31
N SER A 276 -10.29 0.92 -0.80
CA SER A 276 -10.04 1.28 0.60
C SER A 276 -10.81 0.33 1.53
N LEU A 277 -10.13 -0.14 2.58
CA LEU A 277 -10.73 -1.00 3.60
C LEU A 277 -10.95 -0.20 4.89
N PRO A 278 -12.09 -0.39 5.60
CA PRO A 278 -12.32 0.31 6.86
C PRO A 278 -11.26 -0.03 7.91
N ILE A 279 -10.54 0.99 8.39
CA ILE A 279 -9.51 0.83 9.43
C ILE A 279 -10.10 0.25 10.73
N SER A 280 -11.36 0.54 11.01
CA SER A 280 -12.10 0.02 12.17
C SER A 280 -12.16 -1.50 12.18
N ALA A 281 -12.26 -2.14 11.01
CA ALA A 281 -12.22 -3.60 10.87
C ALA A 281 -10.83 -4.16 11.24
N PHE A 282 -9.76 -3.58 10.69
CA PHE A 282 -8.37 -3.96 11.04
C PHE A 282 -8.10 -3.77 12.54
N LYS A 283 -8.55 -2.65 13.12
CA LYS A 283 -8.43 -2.36 14.55
C LYS A 283 -9.16 -3.37 15.42
N LYS A 284 -10.36 -3.80 15.01
CA LYS A 284 -11.13 -4.82 15.73
C LYS A 284 -10.42 -6.17 15.72
N VAL A 285 -9.87 -6.59 14.58
CA VAL A 285 -9.10 -7.85 14.45
C VAL A 285 -7.83 -7.82 15.30
N SER A 286 -7.04 -6.75 15.17
CA SER A 286 -5.82 -6.55 15.95
C SER A 286 -6.09 -6.66 17.47
N ARG A 287 -7.12 -5.95 17.97
CA ARG A 287 -7.50 -6.01 19.39
C ARG A 287 -7.99 -7.40 19.82
N ARG A 288 -8.85 -8.04 19.02
CA ARG A 288 -9.41 -9.36 19.36
C ARG A 288 -8.34 -10.44 19.43
N LEU A 289 -7.32 -10.36 18.57
CA LEU A 289 -6.25 -11.36 18.48
C LEU A 289 -5.00 -11.01 19.32
N GLY A 290 -4.97 -9.84 19.95
CA GLY A 290 -3.83 -9.41 20.78
C GLY A 290 -2.52 -9.22 19.98
N VAL A 291 -2.63 -8.81 18.72
CA VAL A 291 -1.49 -8.59 17.79
C VAL A 291 -1.54 -7.19 17.21
N SER A 292 -0.43 -6.70 16.64
CA SER A 292 -0.37 -5.38 16.02
C SER A 292 -1.08 -5.31 14.66
N HIS A 293 -1.54 -4.12 14.26
CA HIS A 293 -2.13 -3.89 12.93
C HIS A 293 -1.19 -4.30 11.79
N LEU A 294 0.10 -3.95 11.92
CA LEU A 294 1.12 -4.32 10.94
C LEU A 294 1.25 -5.85 10.82
N ALA A 295 1.12 -6.62 11.90
CA ALA A 295 1.12 -8.08 11.82
C ALA A 295 -0.08 -8.62 11.02
N VAL A 296 -1.28 -8.06 11.22
CA VAL A 296 -2.48 -8.43 10.45
C VAL A 296 -2.30 -8.09 8.97
N PHE A 297 -1.71 -6.93 8.67
CA PHE A 297 -1.43 -6.52 7.30
C PHE A 297 -0.38 -7.42 6.63
N LEU A 298 0.77 -7.64 7.28
CA LEU A 298 1.80 -8.55 6.78
C LEU A 298 1.29 -9.98 6.62
N GLN A 299 0.35 -10.43 7.46
CA GLN A 299 -0.31 -11.72 7.30
C GLN A 299 -1.12 -11.75 5.99
N ALA A 300 -1.86 -10.69 5.65
CA ALA A 300 -2.59 -10.59 4.39
C ALA A 300 -1.64 -10.59 3.19
N VAL A 301 -0.55 -9.80 3.26
CA VAL A 301 0.52 -9.79 2.24
C VAL A 301 1.12 -11.19 2.08
N THR A 302 1.48 -11.84 3.18
CA THR A 302 2.06 -13.20 3.17
C THR A 302 1.12 -14.19 2.49
N THR A 303 -0.18 -14.14 2.78
CA THR A 303 -1.17 -15.00 2.14
C THR A 303 -1.33 -14.69 0.65
N ALA A 304 -1.34 -13.43 0.26
CA ALA A 304 -1.44 -13.02 -1.15
C ALA A 304 -0.23 -13.50 -1.96
N VAL A 305 0.97 -13.28 -1.43
CA VAL A 305 2.22 -13.72 -2.05
C VAL A 305 2.31 -15.24 -2.15
N GLY A 306 1.88 -15.97 -1.11
CA GLY A 306 1.85 -17.43 -1.13
C GLY A 306 0.90 -17.99 -2.20
N LYS A 307 -0.27 -17.36 -2.39
CA LYS A 307 -1.20 -17.72 -3.47
C LYS A 307 -0.60 -17.41 -4.84
N PHE A 308 -0.04 -16.22 -5.01
CA PHE A 308 0.60 -15.81 -6.26
C PHE A 308 1.72 -16.77 -6.65
N TRP A 309 2.59 -17.12 -5.70
CA TRP A 309 3.66 -18.07 -5.94
C TRP A 309 3.15 -19.46 -6.31
N GLY A 310 2.09 -19.95 -5.63
CA GLY A 310 1.48 -21.24 -5.95
C GLY A 310 0.84 -21.31 -7.34
N LEU A 311 0.44 -20.16 -7.92
CA LEU A 311 0.00 -20.07 -9.32
C LEU A 311 1.19 -20.13 -10.29
N ARG A 312 2.32 -19.54 -9.92
CA ARG A 312 3.50 -19.40 -10.77
C ARG A 312 4.41 -20.63 -10.77
N SER A 313 4.52 -21.33 -9.63
CA SER A 313 5.50 -22.39 -9.43
C SER A 313 4.94 -23.51 -8.56
N GLN A 314 5.31 -24.75 -8.91
CA GLN A 314 5.00 -25.94 -8.11
C GLN A 314 6.00 -26.15 -6.96
N THR A 315 7.13 -25.44 -6.96
CA THR A 315 8.14 -25.56 -5.91
C THR A 315 7.69 -24.79 -4.67
N PRO A 316 7.56 -25.43 -3.50
CA PRO A 316 7.13 -24.74 -2.28
C PRO A 316 8.19 -23.72 -1.85
N LEU A 317 7.73 -22.52 -1.50
CA LEU A 317 8.58 -21.45 -0.98
C LEU A 317 8.44 -21.38 0.54
N GLU A 318 9.56 -21.49 1.26
CA GLU A 318 9.54 -21.49 2.73
C GLU A 318 9.18 -20.12 3.32
N GLY A 319 9.60 -19.04 2.66
CA GLY A 319 9.34 -17.68 3.08
C GLY A 319 10.12 -16.67 2.26
N ILE A 320 9.71 -15.40 2.33
CA ILE A 320 10.27 -14.30 1.53
C ILE A 320 10.71 -13.19 2.46
N SER A 321 11.86 -12.58 2.17
CA SER A 321 12.31 -11.38 2.88
C SER A 321 11.54 -10.15 2.39
N SER A 322 11.00 -9.39 3.32
CA SER A 322 10.32 -8.12 3.06
C SER A 322 10.96 -7.02 3.91
N SER A 323 11.21 -5.84 3.30
CA SER A 323 11.58 -4.66 4.07
C SER A 323 10.31 -4.00 4.61
N ILE A 324 10.36 -3.57 5.87
CA ILE A 324 9.31 -2.77 6.50
C ILE A 324 9.87 -1.39 6.85
N ILE A 325 9.22 -0.34 6.36
CA ILE A 325 9.58 1.03 6.70
C ILE A 325 9.03 1.37 8.08
N LEU A 326 9.87 1.96 8.93
CA LEU A 326 9.57 2.28 10.32
C LEU A 326 9.84 3.76 10.63
N PRO A 327 8.98 4.41 11.44
CA PRO A 327 9.24 5.76 11.90
C PRO A 327 10.43 5.81 12.85
N VAL A 328 11.28 6.82 12.65
CA VAL A 328 12.31 7.21 13.61
C VAL A 328 11.76 8.36 14.45
N PRO A 329 11.87 8.33 15.79
CA PRO A 329 11.41 9.42 16.64
C PRO A 329 12.13 10.75 16.34
N GLY A 330 11.45 11.85 16.67
CA GLY A 330 11.99 13.20 16.47
C GLY A 330 12.11 13.59 15.00
N HIS A 331 11.15 13.16 14.17
CA HIS A 331 11.08 13.55 12.78
C HIS A 331 11.03 15.09 12.66
N PRO A 332 11.95 15.73 11.91
CA PRO A 332 11.98 17.18 11.72
C PRO A 332 10.68 17.76 11.17
N ASP A 333 10.42 19.04 11.46
CA ASP A 333 9.26 19.76 10.89
C ASP A 333 9.47 20.17 9.44
N THR A 334 10.72 20.35 9.03
CA THR A 334 11.07 20.57 7.63
C THR A 334 10.90 19.30 6.80
N LEU A 335 10.55 19.44 5.51
CA LEU A 335 10.59 18.33 4.55
C LEU A 335 11.93 17.59 4.60
N CYS A 336 11.90 16.29 4.84
CA CYS A 336 13.11 15.47 4.89
C CYS A 336 12.86 13.98 4.65
N ASN A 337 13.95 13.21 4.64
CA ASN A 337 13.87 11.76 4.77
C ASN A 337 14.46 11.40 6.15
N HIS A 338 13.59 10.97 7.06
CA HIS A 338 13.90 10.59 8.45
C HIS A 338 13.12 9.34 8.84
N TRP A 339 13.42 8.26 8.15
CA TRP A 339 12.86 6.92 8.37
C TRP A 339 13.98 5.91 8.57
N THR A 340 13.61 4.72 9.02
CA THR A 340 14.48 3.56 9.04
C THR A 340 13.72 2.37 8.46
N GLU A 341 14.43 1.32 8.14
CA GLU A 341 13.85 0.07 7.67
C GLU A 341 14.22 -1.07 8.59
N ALA A 342 13.53 -2.18 8.41
CA ALA A 342 13.99 -3.45 8.94
C ALA A 342 13.48 -4.60 8.09
N ILE A 343 14.20 -5.72 8.11
CA ILE A 343 13.86 -6.87 7.28
C ILE A 343 13.08 -7.88 8.12
N VAL A 344 11.91 -8.27 7.64
CA VAL A 344 11.07 -9.34 8.20
C VAL A 344 10.93 -10.45 7.18
N ARG A 345 11.00 -11.70 7.63
CA ARG A 345 10.74 -12.86 6.77
C ARG A 345 9.26 -13.23 6.84
N LEU A 346 8.55 -13.13 5.71
CA LEU A 346 7.17 -13.57 5.54
C LEU A 346 7.13 -15.11 5.58
N PRO A 347 6.51 -15.74 6.60
CA PRO A 347 6.62 -17.19 6.80
C PRO A 347 5.58 -17.95 5.96
N LEU A 348 5.93 -18.28 4.73
CA LEU A 348 5.06 -19.00 3.79
C LEU A 348 4.88 -20.48 4.13
N SER A 349 5.88 -21.11 4.76
CA SER A 349 5.86 -22.51 5.18
C SER A 349 4.87 -22.82 6.31
N ILE A 350 4.50 -21.82 7.12
CA ILE A 350 3.56 -22.00 8.23
C ILE A 350 2.15 -22.10 7.66
N LYS A 351 1.58 -23.33 7.69
CA LYS A 351 0.25 -23.61 7.16
C LYS A 351 -0.87 -22.93 7.96
N SER A 352 -0.80 -22.97 9.30
CA SER A 352 -1.78 -22.35 10.18
C SER A 352 -1.77 -20.83 10.03
N GLU A 353 -2.92 -20.23 9.67
CA GLU A 353 -3.05 -18.77 9.56
C GLU A 353 -2.77 -18.07 10.90
N MET A 354 -3.29 -18.62 12.01
CA MET A 354 -3.02 -18.10 13.36
C MET A 354 -1.57 -18.30 13.78
N GLY A 355 -0.99 -19.47 13.48
CA GLY A 355 0.43 -19.72 13.74
C GLY A 355 1.33 -18.72 13.00
N ARG A 356 1.00 -18.42 11.74
CA ARG A 356 1.72 -17.46 10.90
C ARG A 356 1.60 -16.03 11.43
N LEU A 357 0.39 -15.62 11.82
CA LEU A 357 0.12 -14.31 12.41
C LEU A 357 0.90 -14.11 13.72
N HIS A 358 0.91 -15.11 14.60
CA HIS A 358 1.67 -15.03 15.85
C HIS A 358 3.19 -15.06 15.64
N ALA A 359 3.67 -15.81 14.63
CA ALA A 359 5.08 -15.77 14.24
C ALA A 359 5.48 -14.37 13.75
N LEU A 360 4.70 -13.78 12.84
CA LEU A 360 4.89 -12.41 12.36
C LEU A 360 4.87 -11.38 13.50
N GLU A 361 3.88 -11.45 14.40
CA GLU A 361 3.81 -10.56 15.57
C GLU A 361 5.02 -10.75 16.50
N GLY A 362 5.45 -11.99 16.73
CA GLY A 362 6.63 -12.30 17.52
C GLY A 362 7.89 -11.69 16.94
N ASP A 363 8.09 -11.80 15.63
CA ASP A 363 9.24 -11.26 14.93
C ASP A 363 9.22 -9.72 14.88
N LEU A 364 8.06 -9.12 14.62
CA LEU A 364 7.87 -7.67 14.72
C LEU A 364 8.20 -7.15 16.13
N ARG A 365 7.74 -7.82 17.19
CA ARG A 365 8.05 -7.42 18.58
C ARG A 365 9.54 -7.51 18.88
N LYS A 366 10.21 -8.59 18.46
CA LYS A 366 11.68 -8.74 18.63
C LYS A 366 12.42 -7.63 17.89
N LEU A 367 12.02 -7.37 16.65
CA LEU A 367 12.62 -6.37 15.79
C LEU A 367 12.49 -4.96 16.39
N LYS A 368 11.29 -4.57 16.84
CA LYS A 368 11.05 -3.27 17.49
C LYS A 368 11.83 -3.10 18.80
N ARG A 369 12.03 -4.19 19.55
CA ARG A 369 12.84 -4.19 20.79
C ARG A 369 14.35 -4.26 20.53
N SER A 370 14.76 -4.54 19.30
CA SER A 370 16.17 -4.69 18.95
C SER A 370 16.83 -3.35 18.61
N ILE A 371 18.16 -3.36 18.53
CA ILE A 371 18.96 -2.22 18.06
C ILE A 371 18.99 -2.13 16.52
N LEU A 372 18.46 -3.13 15.80
CA LEU A 372 18.62 -3.25 14.35
C LEU A 372 18.08 -2.04 13.57
N PRO A 373 16.88 -1.48 13.86
CA PRO A 373 16.42 -0.27 13.17
C PRO A 373 17.40 0.91 13.35
N LEU A 374 17.99 1.06 14.54
CA LEU A 374 18.98 2.11 14.76
C LEU A 374 20.29 1.85 14.03
N VAL A 375 20.70 0.58 13.92
CA VAL A 375 21.85 0.17 13.11
C VAL A 375 21.60 0.50 11.65
N TYR A 376 20.46 0.12 11.06
CA TYR A 376 20.12 0.43 9.67
C TYR A 376 20.05 1.94 9.41
N PHE A 377 19.42 2.71 10.31
CA PHE A 377 19.42 4.17 10.24
C PHE A 377 20.84 4.76 10.26
N ARG A 378 21.76 4.17 11.05
CA ARG A 378 23.17 4.59 11.08
C ARG A 378 23.92 4.15 9.83
N THR A 379 23.66 2.97 9.30
CA THR A 379 24.22 2.47 8.04
C THR A 379 23.90 3.40 6.88
N GLN A 380 22.64 3.84 6.76
CA GLN A 380 22.24 4.84 5.77
C GLN A 380 23.08 6.13 5.89
N LYS A 381 23.33 6.61 7.12
CA LYS A 381 24.19 7.76 7.37
C LYS A 381 25.64 7.54 6.92
N ILE A 382 26.19 6.37 7.20
CA ILE A 382 27.55 5.98 6.80
C ILE A 382 27.68 5.96 5.28
N LEU A 383 26.70 5.38 4.57
CA LEU A 383 26.70 5.31 3.11
C LEU A 383 26.86 6.69 2.47
N SER A 384 26.23 7.73 3.02
CA SER A 384 26.38 9.07 2.45
C SER A 384 27.78 9.67 2.50
N ALA A 385 28.69 9.13 3.33
CA ALA A 385 30.06 9.60 3.31
C ALA A 385 30.73 9.33 1.96
N PHE A 386 30.29 8.30 1.23
CA PHE A 386 30.90 7.86 -0.01
C PHE A 386 30.48 8.75 -1.20
N PRO A 387 31.36 8.92 -2.20
CA PRO A 387 31.01 9.60 -3.45
C PRO A 387 29.90 8.87 -4.22
N ASN A 388 29.10 9.62 -4.98
CA ASN A 388 27.97 9.13 -5.78
C ASN A 388 28.34 7.92 -6.67
N ARG A 389 29.53 7.93 -7.30
CA ARG A 389 30.00 6.83 -8.15
C ARG A 389 30.26 5.53 -7.39
N VAL A 390 30.59 5.59 -6.11
CA VAL A 390 30.78 4.40 -5.27
C VAL A 390 29.41 3.87 -4.81
N LEU A 391 28.43 4.76 -4.66
CA LEU A 391 27.08 4.40 -4.24
C LEU A 391 26.21 3.86 -5.37
N GLN A 392 26.44 4.24 -6.62
CA GLN A 392 25.56 3.86 -7.73
C GLN A 392 25.38 2.33 -7.90
N PRO A 393 26.44 1.50 -7.84
CA PRO A 393 26.29 0.04 -7.99
C PRO A 393 25.53 -0.64 -6.84
N ILE A 394 25.36 0.03 -5.70
CA ILE A 394 24.65 -0.53 -4.53
C ILE A 394 23.18 -0.82 -4.88
N PHE A 395 22.57 -0.03 -5.76
CA PHE A 395 21.16 -0.16 -6.11
C PHE A 395 20.85 -1.29 -7.09
N ASP A 396 21.82 -1.67 -7.92
CA ASP A 396 21.71 -2.81 -8.84
C ASP A 396 21.51 -4.14 -8.08
N TYR A 397 21.72 -4.13 -6.76
CA TYR A 397 21.69 -5.31 -5.89
C TYR A 397 20.64 -5.25 -4.78
N SER A 398 19.56 -4.45 -4.89
CA SER A 398 18.49 -4.47 -3.88
C SER A 398 18.08 -5.92 -3.55
N THR A 399 18.15 -6.29 -2.27
CA THR A 399 18.14 -7.68 -1.77
C THR A 399 16.80 -8.14 -1.23
N VAL A 400 15.80 -7.28 -1.26
CA VAL A 400 14.45 -7.54 -0.75
C VAL A 400 13.49 -7.67 -1.91
N SER A 401 12.67 -8.72 -1.88
CA SER A 401 11.70 -8.98 -2.96
C SER A 401 10.46 -8.09 -2.82
N ILE A 402 10.13 -7.65 -1.59
CA ILE A 402 8.91 -6.90 -1.30
C ILE A 402 9.20 -5.80 -0.31
N ASP A 403 8.88 -4.56 -0.66
CA ASP A 403 8.85 -3.45 0.28
C ASP A 403 7.44 -3.23 0.78
N VAL A 404 7.29 -3.12 2.09
CA VAL A 404 6.03 -2.83 2.75
C VAL A 404 6.18 -1.55 3.53
N SER A 405 5.31 -0.59 3.23
CA SER A 405 5.30 0.69 3.91
C SER A 405 3.93 1.00 4.51
N ASP A 406 3.93 1.43 5.77
CA ASP A 406 2.74 1.68 6.57
C ASP A 406 2.90 3.05 7.24
N PHE A 407 2.32 4.07 6.61
CA PHE A 407 2.35 5.43 7.11
C PHE A 407 0.97 5.86 7.64
N PRO A 408 0.91 6.58 8.77
CA PRO A 408 -0.35 7.08 9.29
C PRO A 408 -0.91 8.13 8.34
N GLY A 409 -2.21 8.05 8.05
CA GLY A 409 -2.92 9.12 7.37
C GLY A 409 -3.85 9.87 8.33
N PRO A 410 -4.57 10.87 7.81
CA PRO A 410 -5.31 11.82 8.63
C PRO A 410 -6.57 11.18 9.25
N LEU A 411 -6.91 11.60 10.48
CA LEU A 411 -8.04 11.04 11.24
C LEU A 411 -9.37 11.76 11.00
N THR A 412 -9.33 12.99 10.47
CA THR A 412 -10.48 13.89 10.27
C THR A 412 -10.54 14.42 8.84
N GLU A 413 -11.73 14.42 8.22
CA GLU A 413 -11.91 14.81 6.81
C GLU A 413 -11.06 16.01 6.38
N LEU A 414 -10.32 15.88 5.27
CA LEU A 414 -9.57 16.99 4.70
C LEU A 414 -10.45 17.82 3.77
N THR A 415 -10.16 19.12 3.73
CA THR A 415 -10.59 19.97 2.63
C THR A 415 -9.39 20.66 1.99
N PHE A 416 -9.45 20.91 0.70
CA PHE A 416 -8.46 21.64 -0.08
C PHE A 416 -9.17 22.75 -0.86
N CYS A 417 -8.79 24.00 -0.60
CA CYS A 417 -9.40 25.20 -1.16
C CYS A 417 -10.94 25.23 -1.00
N GLY A 418 -11.45 24.72 0.12
CA GLY A 418 -12.88 24.61 0.42
C GLY A 418 -13.63 23.46 -0.27
N SER A 419 -12.95 22.59 -1.00
CA SER A 419 -13.50 21.33 -1.53
C SER A 419 -13.08 20.16 -0.65
N ARG A 420 -13.95 19.18 -0.45
CA ARG A 420 -13.65 17.99 0.36
C ARG A 420 -12.80 17.01 -0.44
N ILE A 421 -11.76 16.47 0.19
CA ILE A 421 -11.00 15.34 -0.35
C ILE A 421 -11.77 14.07 -0.03
N LEU A 422 -12.31 13.43 -1.08
CA LEU A 422 -13.12 12.22 -1.00
C LEU A 422 -12.26 10.96 -0.90
N GLU A 423 -11.19 10.93 -1.69
CA GLU A 423 -10.28 9.79 -1.81
C GLU A 423 -8.85 10.32 -1.82
N LEU A 424 -7.97 9.59 -1.12
CA LEU A 424 -6.54 9.88 -1.01
C LEU A 424 -5.81 8.54 -1.04
N HIS A 425 -5.01 8.31 -2.08
CA HIS A 425 -4.11 7.17 -2.15
C HIS A 425 -2.78 7.60 -2.74
N HIS A 426 -1.78 6.72 -2.63
CA HIS A 426 -0.48 7.00 -3.19
C HIS A 426 0.06 5.76 -3.90
N ILE A 427 0.86 6.03 -4.91
CA ILE A 427 1.59 5.02 -5.67
C ILE A 427 3.07 5.36 -5.65
N PHE A 428 3.90 4.33 -5.77
CA PHE A 428 5.34 4.44 -5.65
C PHE A 428 6.04 3.68 -6.77
N GLY A 429 7.10 4.27 -7.31
CA GLY A 429 7.98 3.62 -8.28
C GLY A 429 8.67 2.37 -7.72
N LEU A 430 8.85 1.34 -8.54
CA LEU A 430 9.65 0.19 -8.13
C LEU A 430 11.12 0.58 -8.04
N MET A 431 11.77 0.21 -6.94
CA MET A 431 13.22 0.34 -6.79
C MET A 431 13.94 -0.64 -7.75
N PRO A 432 15.14 -0.29 -8.25
CA PRO A 432 16.01 -1.22 -8.95
C PRO A 432 16.38 -2.46 -8.11
N GLY A 433 16.93 -3.48 -8.75
CA GLY A 433 17.45 -4.72 -8.16
C GLY A 433 16.42 -5.84 -8.16
N THR A 434 16.32 -6.61 -7.07
CA THR A 434 15.41 -7.77 -6.98
C THR A 434 14.01 -7.45 -6.44
N ASN A 435 13.72 -6.17 -6.15
CA ASN A 435 12.40 -5.75 -5.73
C ASN A 435 11.42 -5.79 -6.90
N GLY A 436 10.31 -6.52 -6.77
CA GLY A 436 9.24 -6.53 -7.78
C GLY A 436 7.85 -6.28 -7.20
N ALA A 437 7.77 -5.84 -5.94
CA ALA A 437 6.51 -5.39 -5.36
C ALA A 437 6.76 -4.34 -4.26
N TYR A 438 6.12 -3.19 -4.42
CA TYR A 438 6.01 -2.18 -3.36
C TYR A 438 4.57 -2.11 -2.89
N ILE A 439 4.33 -2.41 -1.62
CA ILE A 439 3.00 -2.40 -1.02
C ILE A 439 2.92 -1.23 -0.06
N LEU A 440 2.14 -0.22 -0.44
CA LEU A 440 1.88 0.93 0.39
C LEU A 440 0.52 0.81 1.07
N GLN A 441 0.52 0.96 2.39
CA GLN A 441 -0.68 1.18 3.18
C GLN A 441 -0.72 2.63 3.67
N ALA A 442 -1.75 3.35 3.24
CA ALA A 442 -2.09 4.68 3.75
C ALA A 442 -3.51 4.64 4.37
N PHE A 443 -3.72 5.35 5.48
CA PHE A 443 -5.04 5.43 6.12
C PHE A 443 -5.79 6.67 5.64
N GLY A 444 -6.98 6.48 5.07
CA GLY A 444 -7.94 7.55 4.83
C GLY A 444 -8.96 7.70 5.97
N PHE A 445 -9.82 8.71 5.86
CA PHE A 445 -10.95 8.91 6.77
C PHE A 445 -11.81 7.66 6.88
N ASP A 446 -12.46 7.48 8.04
CA ASP A 446 -13.51 6.48 8.24
C ASP A 446 -14.73 6.93 7.43
N SER A 447 -14.63 6.86 6.10
CA SER A 447 -15.79 6.98 5.24
C SER A 447 -16.71 5.84 5.65
N GLN A 448 -17.93 6.15 6.08
CA GLN A 448 -18.93 5.12 6.25
C GLN A 448 -19.22 4.57 4.86
N TRP A 449 -18.64 3.42 4.54
CA TRP A 449 -18.85 2.78 3.25
C TRP A 449 -20.34 2.44 3.11
N PRO A 450 -21.02 2.92 2.06
CA PRO A 450 -22.36 2.44 1.77
C PRO A 450 -22.30 0.93 1.60
N LEU A 451 -23.25 0.20 2.21
CA LEU A 451 -23.32 -1.27 2.20
C LEU A 451 -23.13 -1.87 0.79
N LYS A 452 -23.55 -1.16 -0.26
CA LYS A 452 -23.40 -1.55 -1.67
C LYS A 452 -21.94 -1.73 -2.11
N ASN A 453 -21.00 -0.96 -1.55
CA ASN A 453 -19.59 -1.02 -1.90
C ASN A 453 -18.86 -2.11 -1.10
N ILE A 454 -19.29 -2.37 0.15
CA ILE A 454 -18.89 -3.57 0.91
C ILE A 454 -19.35 -4.83 0.16
N VAL A 455 -20.56 -4.81 -0.42
CA VAL A 455 -21.06 -5.87 -1.30
C VAL A 455 -20.25 -5.95 -2.61
N GLY A 456 -19.74 -4.83 -3.14
CA GLY A 456 -18.80 -4.79 -4.26
C GLY A 456 -17.45 -5.44 -3.95
N ILE A 457 -16.88 -5.14 -2.78
CA ILE A 457 -15.67 -5.81 -2.25
C ILE A 457 -15.96 -7.30 -2.04
N LEU A 458 -17.12 -7.68 -1.51
CA LEU A 458 -17.53 -9.08 -1.39
C LEU A 458 -17.70 -9.76 -2.77
N ARG A 459 -18.06 -9.01 -3.82
CA ARG A 459 -18.12 -9.54 -5.20
C ARG A 459 -16.73 -9.77 -5.79
N THR A 460 -15.75 -8.89 -5.50
CA THR A 460 -14.37 -9.00 -6.02
C THR A 460 -13.45 -9.87 -5.15
N SER A 461 -13.72 -9.99 -3.85
CA SER A 461 -12.97 -10.85 -2.92
C SER A 461 -13.40 -12.33 -2.97
N VAL A 462 -14.43 -12.66 -3.75
CA VAL A 462 -14.75 -14.03 -4.19
C VAL A 462 -13.90 -14.39 -5.42
N LEU A 463 -12.60 -14.14 -5.33
CA LEU A 463 -11.60 -14.75 -6.21
C LEU A 463 -11.29 -16.12 -5.63
N PHE A 464 -11.94 -17.13 -6.22
CA PHE A 464 -11.98 -18.50 -5.78
C PHE A 464 -10.58 -19.08 -5.54
N LYS A 465 -10.31 -19.50 -4.30
CA LYS A 465 -9.08 -20.22 -3.90
C LYS A 465 -8.89 -21.56 -4.65
N ASP A 466 -9.90 -22.06 -5.37
CA ASP A 466 -9.87 -23.34 -6.06
C ASP A 466 -11.00 -23.45 -7.13
N PRO A 467 -10.73 -23.21 -8.42
CA PRO A 467 -11.72 -23.34 -9.50
C PRO A 467 -12.33 -24.74 -9.61
N ASN A 468 -11.56 -25.78 -9.26
CA ASN A 468 -12.02 -27.17 -9.33
C ASN A 468 -13.06 -27.47 -8.26
N ARG A 469 -12.91 -26.88 -7.07
CA ARG A 469 -13.91 -26.99 -5.99
C ARG A 469 -15.22 -26.30 -6.36
N VAL A 470 -15.17 -25.12 -6.99
CA VAL A 470 -16.37 -24.40 -7.44
C VAL A 470 -17.09 -25.20 -8.51
N HIS A 471 -16.36 -25.69 -9.51
CA HIS A 471 -16.92 -26.53 -10.57
C HIS A 471 -17.58 -27.78 -9.99
N LYS A 472 -16.93 -28.44 -9.02
CA LYS A 472 -17.49 -29.59 -8.31
C LYS A 472 -18.78 -29.27 -7.56
N ILE A 473 -18.83 -28.18 -6.80
CA ILE A 473 -20.03 -27.77 -6.04
C ILE A 473 -21.19 -27.43 -7.01
N LEU A 474 -20.91 -26.66 -8.07
CA LEU A 474 -21.92 -26.32 -9.07
C LEU A 474 -22.46 -27.55 -9.79
N HIS A 475 -21.58 -28.50 -10.13
CA HIS A 475 -21.95 -29.76 -10.76
C HIS A 475 -22.78 -30.66 -9.83
N GLU A 476 -22.39 -30.78 -8.56
CA GLU A 476 -23.16 -31.54 -7.55
C GLU A 476 -24.57 -30.95 -7.33
N GLU A 477 -24.68 -29.62 -7.19
CA GLU A 477 -25.99 -28.97 -7.01
C GLU A 477 -26.85 -29.07 -8.28
N ALA A 478 -26.24 -29.02 -9.47
CA ALA A 478 -26.94 -29.15 -10.73
C ALA A 478 -27.50 -30.57 -10.90
N LEU A 479 -26.72 -31.60 -10.57
CA LEU A 479 -27.18 -32.99 -10.56
C LEU A 479 -28.35 -33.22 -9.60
N GLN A 480 -28.32 -32.57 -8.42
CA GLN A 480 -29.42 -32.67 -7.46
C GLN A 480 -30.67 -31.95 -7.94
N MET A 481 -30.54 -30.77 -8.55
CA MET A 481 -31.66 -30.08 -9.19
C MET A 481 -32.28 -30.95 -10.30
N VAL A 482 -31.45 -31.52 -11.19
CA VAL A 482 -31.91 -32.41 -12.27
C VAL A 482 -32.64 -33.63 -11.71
N THR A 483 -32.14 -34.22 -10.62
CA THR A 483 -32.80 -35.36 -9.95
C THR A 483 -34.17 -34.96 -9.39
N ARG A 484 -34.26 -33.85 -8.65
CA ARG A 484 -35.54 -33.34 -8.09
C ARG A 484 -36.56 -33.02 -9.17
N VAL A 485 -36.13 -32.33 -10.23
CA VAL A 485 -36.97 -32.00 -11.39
C VAL A 485 -37.50 -33.27 -12.07
N LYS A 486 -36.66 -34.30 -12.25
CA LYS A 486 -37.07 -35.60 -12.81
C LYS A 486 -38.06 -36.34 -11.92
N GLU A 487 -37.87 -36.30 -10.60
CA GLU A 487 -38.79 -36.93 -9.64
C GLU A 487 -40.13 -36.20 -9.56
N ALA A 488 -40.12 -34.86 -9.53
CA ALA A 488 -41.32 -34.03 -9.55
C ALA A 488 -42.10 -34.22 -10.86
N ALA A 489 -41.41 -34.29 -12.00
CA ALA A 489 -42.04 -34.56 -13.30
C ALA A 489 -42.72 -35.94 -13.33
N LYS A 490 -42.13 -36.97 -12.69
CA LYS A 490 -42.73 -38.30 -12.56
C LYS A 490 -43.94 -38.33 -11.62
N LYS A 491 -43.92 -37.55 -10.54
CA LYS A 491 -44.95 -37.55 -9.49
C LYS A 491 -46.15 -36.65 -9.81
N ASN A 492 -45.94 -35.56 -10.54
CA ASN A 492 -46.95 -34.51 -10.79
C ASN A 492 -47.41 -34.42 -12.26
N GLY A 493 -47.31 -35.51 -13.03
CA GLY A 493 -47.80 -35.55 -14.41
C GLY A 493 -47.10 -34.55 -15.35
N GLY A 494 -45.80 -34.30 -15.14
CA GLY A 494 -44.99 -33.42 -15.99
C GLY A 494 -44.99 -31.93 -15.63
N LYS A 495 -45.72 -31.48 -14.60
CA LYS A 495 -45.63 -30.09 -14.12
C LYS A 495 -44.46 -29.92 -13.14
N VAL A 496 -43.49 -29.10 -13.51
CA VAL A 496 -42.29 -28.76 -12.72
C VAL A 496 -42.30 -27.25 -12.43
N ASP A 497 -42.12 -26.86 -11.17
CA ASP A 497 -41.93 -25.46 -10.79
C ASP A 497 -40.45 -25.08 -10.91
N LEU A 498 -40.05 -24.83 -12.16
CA LEU A 498 -38.67 -24.46 -12.49
C LEU A 498 -38.20 -23.18 -11.79
N SER A 499 -39.11 -22.28 -11.44
CA SER A 499 -38.75 -21.04 -10.71
C SER A 499 -38.27 -21.39 -9.30
N ASN A 500 -39.03 -22.24 -8.61
CA ASN A 500 -38.72 -22.68 -7.26
C ASN A 500 -37.42 -23.49 -7.20
N ASP A 501 -37.24 -24.43 -8.14
CA ASP A 501 -36.05 -25.26 -8.24
C ASP A 501 -34.79 -24.46 -8.61
N SER A 502 -34.91 -23.46 -9.50
CA SER A 502 -33.80 -22.59 -9.89
C SER A 502 -33.38 -21.67 -8.74
N PHE A 503 -34.34 -21.10 -8.00
CA PHE A 503 -34.04 -20.29 -6.82
C PHE A 503 -33.29 -21.11 -5.76
N GLU A 504 -33.71 -22.35 -5.53
CA GLU A 504 -33.07 -23.25 -4.57
C GLU A 504 -31.66 -23.66 -5.02
N TYR A 505 -31.47 -23.98 -6.31
CA TYR A 505 -30.16 -24.25 -6.90
C TYR A 505 -29.20 -23.06 -6.73
N VAL A 506 -29.61 -21.86 -7.13
CA VAL A 506 -28.78 -20.65 -7.04
C VAL A 506 -28.45 -20.31 -5.59
N THR A 507 -29.42 -20.42 -4.68
CA THR A 507 -29.19 -20.08 -3.27
C THR A 507 -28.29 -21.10 -2.58
N ASN A 508 -28.48 -22.41 -2.82
CA ASN A 508 -27.65 -23.45 -2.22
C ASN A 508 -26.24 -23.48 -2.79
N SER A 509 -26.09 -23.32 -4.11
CA SER A 509 -24.77 -23.23 -4.73
C SER A 509 -24.02 -21.98 -4.25
N SER A 510 -24.67 -20.81 -4.23
CA SER A 510 -24.07 -19.58 -3.69
C SER A 510 -23.69 -19.73 -2.22
N ALA A 511 -24.55 -20.30 -1.38
CA ALA A 511 -24.25 -20.53 0.03
C ALA A 511 -23.09 -21.52 0.24
N ARG A 512 -23.04 -22.65 -0.49
CA ARG A 512 -21.93 -23.61 -0.39
C ARG A 512 -20.61 -23.04 -0.90
N VAL A 513 -20.68 -22.18 -1.93
CA VAL A 513 -19.52 -21.54 -2.53
C VAL A 513 -18.99 -20.40 -1.65
N LEU A 514 -19.87 -19.59 -1.05
CA LEU A 514 -19.50 -18.42 -0.24
C LEU A 514 -19.26 -18.77 1.24
N LEU A 515 -20.13 -19.60 1.81
CA LEU A 515 -20.16 -19.93 3.24
C LEU A 515 -19.64 -21.33 3.54
N GLY A 516 -19.28 -22.12 2.53
CA GLY A 516 -18.74 -23.47 2.72
C GLY A 516 -19.72 -24.48 3.31
N VAL A 517 -20.97 -24.08 3.54
CA VAL A 517 -22.02 -24.87 4.20
C VAL A 517 -23.35 -24.73 3.47
N ARG A 518 -24.23 -25.70 3.68
CA ARG A 518 -25.63 -25.58 3.25
C ARG A 518 -26.41 -24.75 4.26
N PRO A 519 -27.34 -23.90 3.80
CA PRO A 519 -28.21 -23.18 4.72
C PRO A 519 -29.10 -24.17 5.48
N PRO A 520 -29.38 -23.93 6.77
CA PRO A 520 -30.23 -24.80 7.57
C PRO A 520 -31.67 -24.85 7.03
N PRO A 521 -32.42 -25.93 7.29
CA PRO A 521 -33.79 -26.08 6.81
C PRO A 521 -34.68 -24.87 7.15
N GLY A 522 -35.50 -24.45 6.19
CA GLY A 522 -36.39 -23.29 6.31
C GLY A 522 -35.73 -21.91 6.08
N THR A 523 -34.39 -21.81 6.08
CA THR A 523 -33.69 -20.54 5.77
C THR A 523 -34.02 -20.04 4.36
N LEU A 524 -34.18 -20.97 3.41
CA LEU A 524 -34.59 -20.67 2.03
C LEU A 524 -35.97 -19.98 1.97
N ASP A 525 -36.93 -20.43 2.77
CA ASP A 525 -38.27 -19.84 2.78
C ASP A 525 -38.31 -18.46 3.44
N ASP A 526 -37.47 -18.23 4.45
CA ASP A 526 -37.33 -16.90 5.05
C ASP A 526 -36.63 -15.93 4.07
N LEU A 527 -35.62 -16.39 3.32
CA LEU A 527 -34.97 -15.60 2.27
C LEU A 527 -35.92 -15.26 1.12
N ARG A 528 -36.82 -16.17 0.75
CA ARG A 528 -37.90 -15.90 -0.22
C ARG A 528 -38.86 -14.84 0.29
N GLN A 529 -39.31 -14.97 1.54
CA GLN A 529 -40.20 -13.98 2.16
C GLN A 529 -39.52 -12.61 2.27
N LEU A 530 -38.23 -12.57 2.60
CA LEU A 530 -37.43 -11.35 2.63
C LEU A 530 -37.35 -10.72 1.25
N THR A 531 -37.03 -11.50 0.21
CA THR A 531 -36.94 -11.01 -1.17
C THR A 531 -38.29 -10.45 -1.65
N ALA A 532 -39.39 -11.15 -1.39
CA ALA A 532 -40.73 -10.68 -1.72
C ALA A 532 -41.10 -9.39 -0.96
N LEU A 533 -40.72 -9.28 0.32
CA LEU A 533 -40.97 -8.10 1.12
C LEU A 533 -40.13 -6.90 0.65
N VAL A 534 -38.85 -7.10 0.34
CA VAL A 534 -37.94 -6.07 -0.19
C VAL A 534 -38.42 -5.57 -1.54
N ASN A 535 -38.87 -6.45 -2.43
CA ASN A 535 -39.44 -6.05 -3.73
C ASN A 535 -40.72 -5.21 -3.56
N ARG A 536 -41.56 -5.54 -2.57
CA ARG A 536 -42.72 -4.70 -2.22
C ARG A 536 -42.27 -3.35 -1.66
N ILE A 537 -41.31 -3.33 -0.72
CA ILE A 537 -40.77 -2.08 -0.16
C ILE A 537 -40.23 -1.18 -1.27
N LEU A 538 -39.40 -1.71 -2.18
CA LEU A 538 -38.87 -1.00 -3.34
C LEU A 538 -39.98 -0.37 -4.18
N SER A 539 -41.07 -1.11 -4.42
CA SER A 539 -42.22 -0.58 -5.15
C SER A 539 -42.91 0.58 -4.41
N PHE A 540 -42.98 0.52 -3.08
CA PHE A 540 -43.55 1.59 -2.24
C PHE A 540 -42.60 2.77 -2.01
N CYS A 541 -41.28 2.60 -2.16
CA CYS A 541 -40.29 3.69 -2.10
C CYS A 541 -40.52 4.77 -3.15
N TYR A 542 -41.18 4.43 -4.27
CA TYR A 542 -41.55 5.40 -5.30
C TYR A 542 -42.82 6.20 -4.97
N LEU A 543 -43.62 5.76 -4.00
CA LEU A 543 -44.99 6.27 -3.77
C LEU A 543 -45.20 6.85 -2.36
N LEU A 544 -44.40 6.45 -1.38
CA LEU A 544 -44.59 6.82 0.02
C LEU A 544 -43.34 7.46 0.62
N PRO A 545 -43.48 8.47 1.51
CA PRO A 545 -42.38 8.97 2.32
C PRO A 545 -41.73 7.88 3.18
N HIS A 546 -40.43 7.99 3.41
CA HIS A 546 -39.64 7.03 4.19
C HIS A 546 -40.23 6.72 5.59
N CYS A 547 -40.88 7.69 6.24
CA CYS A 547 -41.50 7.48 7.56
C CYS A 547 -42.65 6.46 7.52
N LEU A 548 -43.48 6.48 6.47
CA LEU A 548 -44.59 5.55 6.30
C LEU A 548 -44.11 4.16 5.91
N ILE A 549 -43.09 4.07 5.05
CA ILE A 549 -42.46 2.79 4.69
C ILE A 549 -41.91 2.11 5.93
N ARG A 550 -41.21 2.87 6.79
CA ARG A 550 -40.71 2.36 8.07
C ARG A 550 -41.85 1.91 8.97
N PHE A 551 -42.92 2.70 9.09
CA PHE A 551 -44.08 2.35 9.91
C PHE A 551 -44.74 1.02 9.48
N PHE A 552 -44.96 0.80 8.19
CA PHE A 552 -45.68 -0.38 7.70
C PHE A 552 -44.82 -1.65 7.60
N PHE A 553 -43.55 -1.51 7.20
CA PHE A 553 -42.74 -2.68 6.81
C PHE A 553 -41.66 -3.06 7.82
N GLN A 554 -41.26 -2.16 8.72
CA GLN A 554 -40.14 -2.42 9.64
C GLN A 554 -40.40 -3.62 10.56
N SER A 555 -41.63 -3.77 11.09
CA SER A 555 -41.94 -4.88 12.01
C SER A 555 -41.83 -6.25 11.32
N ARG A 556 -42.37 -6.39 10.10
CA ARG A 556 -42.25 -7.61 9.30
C ARG A 556 -40.82 -7.87 8.83
N LEU A 557 -40.10 -6.82 8.44
CA LEU A 557 -38.69 -6.93 8.04
C LEU A 557 -37.85 -7.46 9.20
N ASN A 558 -37.97 -6.85 10.38
CA ASN A 558 -37.29 -7.29 11.60
C ASN A 558 -37.64 -8.73 11.96
N MET A 559 -38.91 -9.12 11.84
CA MET A 559 -39.34 -10.49 12.15
C MET A 559 -38.67 -11.53 11.25
N ILE A 560 -38.64 -11.29 9.93
CA ILE A 560 -38.05 -12.23 8.96
C ILE A 560 -36.52 -12.24 9.12
N THR A 561 -35.90 -11.08 9.25
CA THR A 561 -34.44 -10.98 9.47
C THR A 561 -34.03 -11.70 10.77
N ASN A 562 -34.78 -11.54 11.85
CA ASN A 562 -34.49 -12.23 13.11
C ASN A 562 -34.58 -13.76 12.96
N ARG A 563 -35.57 -14.28 12.21
CA ARG A 563 -35.66 -15.74 11.95
C ARG A 563 -34.46 -16.27 11.17
N ILE A 564 -34.01 -15.53 10.15
CA ILE A 564 -32.82 -15.89 9.37
C ILE A 564 -31.59 -15.90 10.28
N VAL A 565 -31.41 -14.85 11.08
CA VAL A 565 -30.30 -14.74 12.04
C VAL A 565 -30.33 -15.92 13.01
N THR A 566 -31.45 -16.18 13.69
CA THR A 566 -31.56 -17.29 14.65
C THR A 566 -31.23 -18.65 14.04
N ARG A 567 -31.58 -18.88 12.77
CA ARG A 567 -31.28 -20.15 12.08
C ARG A 567 -29.81 -20.28 11.67
N ILE A 568 -29.16 -19.16 11.32
CA ILE A 568 -27.76 -19.15 10.89
C ILE A 568 -26.80 -19.04 12.09
N SER A 569 -27.23 -18.44 13.21
CA SER A 569 -26.40 -18.23 14.42
C SER A 569 -25.72 -19.49 14.94
N PRO A 570 -26.36 -20.67 15.06
CA PRO A 570 -25.68 -21.88 15.55
C PRO A 570 -24.53 -22.32 14.63
N ILE A 571 -24.70 -22.17 13.31
CA ILE A 571 -23.65 -22.47 12.33
C ILE A 571 -22.52 -21.44 12.44
N VAL A 572 -22.87 -20.16 12.61
CA VAL A 572 -21.87 -19.11 12.83
C VAL A 572 -21.08 -19.38 14.12
N GLU A 573 -21.75 -19.75 15.22
CA GLU A 573 -21.13 -20.08 16.49
C GLU A 573 -20.26 -21.34 16.41
N GLU A 574 -20.72 -22.39 15.72
CA GLU A 574 -19.93 -23.60 15.47
C GLU A 574 -18.65 -23.27 14.68
N PHE A 575 -18.75 -22.45 13.64
CA PHE A 575 -17.59 -22.01 12.87
C PHE A 575 -16.69 -21.04 13.65
N GLN A 576 -17.24 -20.27 14.60
CA GLN A 576 -16.46 -19.42 15.48
C GLN A 576 -15.74 -20.19 16.58
N THR A 577 -16.29 -21.31 17.04
CA THR A 577 -15.76 -22.10 18.17
C THR A 577 -14.88 -23.27 17.72
N ASN A 578 -15.17 -23.89 16.58
CA ASN A 578 -14.40 -25.00 16.04
C ASN A 578 -13.35 -24.52 15.03
N LEU A 579 -12.06 -24.57 15.43
CA LEU A 579 -10.93 -24.11 14.62
C LEU A 579 -10.54 -25.07 13.50
N ASP A 580 -11.03 -26.31 13.52
CA ASP A 580 -10.67 -27.35 12.53
C ASP A 580 -11.54 -27.28 11.26
N LEU A 581 -12.57 -26.42 11.24
CA LEU A 581 -13.43 -26.23 10.07
C LEU A 581 -12.80 -25.25 9.06
N ASP A 582 -12.28 -25.80 7.96
CA ASP A 582 -11.52 -25.12 6.90
C ASP A 582 -12.35 -24.24 5.94
N SER A 583 -13.68 -24.15 6.10
CA SER A 583 -14.55 -23.86 4.96
C SER A 583 -15.18 -22.46 4.87
N SER A 584 -15.07 -21.56 5.87
CA SER A 584 -15.56 -20.18 5.68
C SER A 584 -14.99 -19.13 6.63
N ILE A 585 -14.17 -18.23 6.08
CA ILE A 585 -13.74 -16.99 6.74
C ILE A 585 -14.93 -16.05 6.96
N LEU A 586 -15.90 -16.02 6.03
CA LEU A 586 -17.10 -15.17 6.12
C LEU A 586 -17.93 -15.46 7.37
N LEU A 587 -18.23 -16.74 7.66
CA LEU A 587 -18.98 -17.12 8.85
C LEU A 587 -18.23 -16.80 10.16
N ARG A 588 -16.89 -16.90 10.16
CA ARG A 588 -16.06 -16.49 11.31
C ARG A 588 -16.06 -14.97 11.54
N LEU A 589 -16.23 -14.18 10.48
CA LEU A 589 -16.25 -12.72 10.51
C LEU A 589 -17.65 -12.12 10.75
N THR A 590 -18.71 -12.92 10.64
CA THR A 590 -20.10 -12.47 10.82
C THR A 590 -20.34 -12.26 12.32
N VAL A 591 -20.71 -11.03 12.72
CA VAL A 591 -21.15 -10.68 14.08
C VAL A 591 -22.64 -10.40 14.06
#